data_AF-A0A249T5E4-F1
#
_entry.id   AF-A0A249T5E4-F1
#
_cell.length_a   1.000
_cell.length_b   1.000
_cell.length_c   1.000
_cell.angle_alpha   90.00
_cell.angle_beta   90.00
_cell.angle_gamma   90.00
#
_symmetry.space_group_name_H-M   'P 1'
#
loop_
_entity.id
_entity.type
_entity.pdbx_description
1 polymer ?
#
loop_
_entity_poly.entity_id
_entity_poly.type
_entity_poly.pdbx_seq_one_letter_code
_entity_poly.pdbx_strand_id
1 'polypeptide(L)'
;MRLTCLAGLLAALLASAIPQATAPHEQLSAYGFFTGDIARQLPAADVTPYQLNTPLFSDYAEKLRFVRLPPGTKATYNSDSVFSFPVGTTLIKTFYYPHDFRDPSKGRRLMETRLLIHEANGWKAWTYIWNAEQTDAYLEVAGDKQPVQFVDPKGKTVSFDYIVPNQNQCKGCHNTYEVLTPIGPGARQLNGDFAYARGKENQLQHWIKAGLLSGLDDVSRAPKAPVWNDPQSGTLEARARTWLDINCAHCHKPGGPASTSGLFLQIAEKDPTKMGVMKTPVAAGRGAANLLYDIVPGHPDQSILVYRMLSTDPGIMMPELSRKLTHHEGIALVQEWIKKMK
;
A
#
# COMPACT_ATOMS: atom_id res chain seq x y z
N MET A 1 -72.18 -0.27 30.65
CA MET A 1 -71.84 0.68 29.57
C MET A 1 -70.76 1.59 30.15
N ARG A 2 -69.45 1.47 29.90
CA ARG A 2 -68.71 1.24 28.65
C ARG A 2 -67.42 0.47 28.97
N LEU A 3 -67.08 -0.51 28.13
CA LEU A 3 -65.75 -1.11 28.03
C LEU A 3 -64.79 -0.08 27.40
N THR A 4 -63.61 0.12 27.97
CA THR A 4 -62.46 0.71 27.29
C THR A 4 -61.36 -0.34 27.18
N CYS A 5 -61.15 -0.82 25.96
CA CYS A 5 -60.10 -1.76 25.58
C CYS A 5 -58.75 -1.05 25.58
N LEU A 6 -57.78 -1.53 26.37
CA LEU A 6 -56.36 -1.19 26.21
C LEU A 6 -55.78 -2.08 25.10
N ALA A 7 -55.53 -1.51 23.93
CA ALA A 7 -54.70 -2.13 22.90
C ALA A 7 -53.27 -1.58 23.04
N GLY A 8 -52.39 -2.34 23.68
CA GLY A 8 -50.95 -2.06 23.70
C GLY A 8 -50.30 -2.54 22.41
N LEU A 9 -49.85 -1.61 21.57
CA LEU A 9 -48.95 -1.91 20.46
C LEU A 9 -47.56 -2.24 21.03
N LEU A 10 -47.13 -3.50 20.98
CA LEU A 10 -45.72 -3.84 21.07
C LEU A 10 -45.07 -3.62 19.69
N ALA A 11 -44.39 -2.49 19.52
CA ALA A 11 -43.45 -2.32 18.42
C ALA A 11 -42.16 -3.07 18.76
N ALA A 12 -41.92 -4.20 18.10
CA ALA A 12 -40.63 -4.88 18.12
C ALA A 12 -39.61 -4.02 17.37
N LEU A 13 -38.82 -3.24 18.12
CA LEU A 13 -37.59 -2.61 17.63
C LEU A 13 -36.57 -3.73 17.38
N LEU A 14 -36.46 -4.17 16.12
CA LEU A 14 -35.27 -4.83 15.61
C LEU A 14 -34.14 -3.79 15.60
N ALA A 15 -33.48 -3.62 16.74
CA ALA A 15 -32.21 -2.94 16.79
C ALA A 15 -31.20 -3.80 16.01
N SER A 16 -30.91 -3.40 14.77
CA SER A 16 -29.73 -3.87 14.06
C SER A 16 -28.52 -3.57 14.94
N ALA A 17 -28.01 -4.58 15.64
CA ALA A 17 -26.83 -4.43 16.47
C ALA A 17 -25.68 -3.97 15.57
N ILE A 18 -25.23 -2.74 15.76
CA ILE A 18 -23.99 -2.25 15.16
C ILE A 18 -22.90 -3.23 15.62
N PRO A 19 -22.20 -3.93 14.71
CA PRO A 19 -21.15 -4.84 15.11
C PRO A 19 -20.11 -4.06 15.91
N GLN A 20 -19.98 -4.41 17.19
CA GLN A 20 -19.00 -3.82 18.08
C GLN A 20 -17.60 -4.16 17.56
N ALA A 21 -16.67 -3.21 17.64
CA ALA A 21 -15.29 -3.43 17.24
C ALA A 21 -14.72 -4.64 18.00
N THR A 22 -14.47 -5.73 17.29
CA THR A 22 -13.87 -6.93 17.87
C THR A 22 -12.39 -6.67 18.13
N ALA A 23 -11.91 -7.08 19.31
CA ALA A 23 -10.48 -7.07 19.59
C ALA A 23 -9.75 -7.91 18.51
N PRO A 24 -8.57 -7.47 18.04
CA PRO A 24 -7.79 -8.26 17.11
C PRO A 24 -7.40 -9.60 17.76
N HIS A 25 -7.27 -10.65 16.95
CA HIS A 25 -6.70 -11.90 17.45
C HIS A 25 -5.22 -11.71 17.77
N GLU A 26 -4.73 -12.41 18.78
CA GLU A 26 -3.30 -12.40 19.13
C GLU A 26 -2.46 -13.08 18.05
N GLN A 27 -2.93 -14.19 17.47
CA GLN A 27 -2.26 -14.93 16.41
C GLN A 27 -2.92 -14.65 15.05
N LEU A 28 -2.11 -14.56 13.99
CA LEU A 28 -2.58 -14.35 12.63
C LEU A 28 -3.37 -15.57 12.12
N SER A 29 -2.95 -16.78 12.47
CA SER A 29 -3.64 -18.02 12.08
C SER A 29 -5.11 -18.07 12.53
N ALA A 30 -5.45 -17.43 13.64
CA ALA A 30 -6.81 -17.40 14.18
C ALA A 30 -7.84 -16.73 13.24
N TYR A 31 -7.39 -15.90 12.30
CA TYR A 31 -8.27 -15.29 11.30
C TYR A 31 -8.70 -16.25 10.18
N GLY A 32 -7.99 -17.38 9.99
CA GLY A 32 -8.27 -18.34 8.92
C GLY A 32 -8.00 -17.82 7.51
N PHE A 33 -7.11 -16.83 7.34
CA PHE A 33 -6.81 -16.27 6.01
C PHE A 33 -6.09 -17.26 5.08
N PHE A 34 -5.37 -18.21 5.66
CA PHE A 34 -4.51 -19.15 4.94
C PHE A 34 -4.82 -20.59 5.36
N THR A 35 -4.73 -21.52 4.42
CA THR A 35 -4.99 -22.94 4.65
C THR A 35 -3.71 -23.72 4.90
N GLY A 36 -3.75 -24.67 5.85
CA GLY A 36 -2.62 -25.53 6.17
C GLY A 36 -1.48 -24.76 6.83
N ASP A 37 -0.25 -24.99 6.36
CA ASP A 37 0.91 -24.21 6.79
C ASP A 37 0.80 -22.75 6.31
N ILE A 38 0.56 -21.85 7.26
CA ILE A 38 0.29 -20.44 6.99
C ILE A 38 1.52 -19.69 6.44
N ALA A 39 2.74 -20.19 6.64
CA ALA A 39 3.94 -19.58 6.06
C ALA A 39 4.01 -19.75 4.53
N ARG A 40 3.32 -20.77 4.01
CA ARG A 40 3.12 -20.92 2.56
C ARG A 40 2.23 -19.83 1.97
N GLN A 41 1.42 -19.17 2.80
CA GLN A 41 0.50 -18.10 2.41
C GLN A 41 -0.46 -18.55 1.29
N LEU A 42 -0.93 -19.80 1.38
CA LEU A 42 -1.96 -20.35 0.49
C LEU A 42 -3.31 -19.79 0.95
N PRO A 43 -3.97 -18.93 0.15
CA PRO A 43 -5.18 -18.25 0.60
C PRO A 43 -6.33 -19.24 0.80
N ALA A 44 -7.14 -19.00 1.83
CA ALA A 44 -8.44 -19.66 1.99
C ALA A 44 -9.38 -19.32 0.82
N ALA A 45 -10.45 -20.11 0.65
CA ALA A 45 -11.33 -20.01 -0.51
C ALA A 45 -12.01 -18.64 -0.69
N ASP A 46 -12.21 -17.91 0.41
CA ASP A 46 -12.79 -16.56 0.47
C ASP A 46 -11.75 -15.44 0.47
N VAL A 47 -10.46 -15.78 0.30
CA VAL A 47 -9.33 -14.85 0.27
C VAL A 47 -8.77 -14.77 -1.15
N THR A 48 -8.78 -13.57 -1.72
CA THR A 48 -8.34 -13.36 -3.11
C THR A 48 -6.95 -12.71 -3.16
N PRO A 49 -5.94 -13.34 -3.79
CA PRO A 49 -4.64 -12.71 -3.99
C PRO A 49 -4.71 -11.62 -5.06
N TYR A 50 -3.88 -10.60 -4.91
CA TYR A 50 -3.70 -9.55 -5.90
C TYR A 50 -2.29 -8.94 -5.85
N GLN A 51 -1.95 -8.17 -6.88
CA GLN A 51 -0.71 -7.40 -6.96
C GLN A 51 -0.97 -6.01 -7.53
N LEU A 52 -0.02 -5.11 -7.29
CA LEU A 52 -0.01 -3.78 -7.89
C LEU A 52 0.95 -3.80 -9.08
N ASN A 53 0.58 -3.18 -10.20
CA ASN A 53 1.47 -3.03 -11.36
C ASN A 53 2.81 -2.37 -10.96
N THR A 54 2.75 -1.33 -10.12
CA THR A 54 3.94 -0.71 -9.53
C THR A 54 3.80 -0.71 -8.01
N PRO A 55 4.49 -1.62 -7.28
CA PRO A 55 4.42 -1.68 -5.84
C PRO A 55 5.27 -0.58 -5.17
N LEU A 56 4.87 -0.15 -3.97
CA LEU A 56 5.71 0.68 -3.11
C LEU A 56 7.00 -0.05 -2.72
N PHE A 57 8.09 0.72 -2.63
CA PHE A 57 9.38 0.29 -2.12
C PHE A 57 9.36 0.18 -0.59
N SER A 58 10.02 -0.85 -0.06
CA SER A 58 10.19 -1.06 1.39
C SER A 58 11.43 -1.89 1.64
N ASP A 59 12.61 -1.29 1.44
CA ASP A 59 13.92 -1.92 1.62
C ASP A 59 14.10 -3.23 0.83
N TYR A 60 13.55 -3.27 -0.39
CA TYR A 60 13.51 -4.47 -1.25
C TYR A 60 12.71 -5.66 -0.71
N ALA A 61 11.95 -5.51 0.38
CA ALA A 61 11.00 -6.55 0.81
C ALA A 61 9.96 -6.81 -0.29
N GLU A 62 9.81 -8.08 -0.65
CA GLU A 62 8.73 -8.57 -1.48
C GLU A 62 7.41 -8.60 -0.70
N LYS A 63 6.29 -8.54 -1.42
CA LYS A 63 4.97 -8.33 -0.82
C LYS A 63 3.93 -9.26 -1.41
N LEU A 64 3.38 -10.13 -0.58
CA LEU A 64 2.14 -10.84 -0.89
C LEU A 64 0.98 -9.96 -0.46
N ARG A 65 -0.08 -9.90 -1.27
CA ARG A 65 -1.29 -9.14 -0.93
C ARG A 65 -2.52 -9.98 -1.19
N PHE A 66 -3.46 -9.85 -0.26
CA PHE A 66 -4.73 -10.54 -0.33
C PHE A 66 -5.85 -9.62 0.13
N VAL A 67 -7.06 -9.93 -0.30
CA VAL A 67 -8.28 -9.27 0.15
C VAL A 67 -9.30 -10.32 0.55
N ARG A 68 -9.97 -10.10 1.68
CA ARG A 68 -11.17 -10.83 2.10
C ARG A 68 -12.33 -9.85 2.21
N LEU A 69 -13.38 -10.06 1.44
CA LEU A 69 -14.64 -9.31 1.56
C LEU A 69 -15.63 -10.10 2.44
N PRO A 70 -16.56 -9.42 3.13
CA PRO A 70 -17.69 -10.09 3.75
C PRO A 70 -18.49 -10.89 2.71
N PRO A 71 -19.06 -12.05 3.08
CA PRO A 71 -19.85 -12.88 2.17
C PRO A 71 -20.97 -12.09 1.47
N GLY A 72 -21.08 -12.25 0.14
CA GLY A 72 -22.12 -11.61 -0.68
C GLY A 72 -21.94 -10.12 -0.95
N THR A 73 -20.87 -9.50 -0.45
CA THR A 73 -20.58 -8.07 -0.68
C THR A 73 -19.59 -7.86 -1.82
N LYS A 74 -19.54 -6.62 -2.34
CA LYS A 74 -18.65 -6.21 -3.44
C LYS A 74 -18.01 -4.87 -3.10
N ALA A 75 -16.77 -4.67 -3.54
CA ALA A 75 -16.20 -3.34 -3.62
C ALA A 75 -16.80 -2.58 -4.81
N THR A 76 -16.93 -1.26 -4.69
CA THR A 76 -17.37 -0.38 -5.78
C THR A 76 -16.16 0.21 -6.49
N TYR A 77 -16.15 0.10 -7.82
CA TYR A 77 -15.13 0.66 -8.68
C TYR A 77 -15.00 2.18 -8.51
N ASN A 78 -13.75 2.64 -8.59
CA ASN A 78 -13.38 4.05 -8.65
C ASN A 78 -12.19 4.17 -9.61
N SER A 79 -12.27 5.03 -10.63
CA SER A 79 -11.21 5.19 -11.64
C SER A 79 -9.98 5.93 -11.09
N ASP A 80 -10.19 6.80 -10.12
CA ASP A 80 -9.21 7.83 -9.72
C ASP A 80 -8.56 7.52 -8.37
N SER A 81 -9.17 6.64 -7.58
CA SER A 81 -8.71 6.33 -6.23
C SER A 81 -8.85 4.84 -5.88
N VAL A 82 -8.61 4.52 -4.62
CA VAL A 82 -8.81 3.18 -4.06
C VAL A 82 -10.28 2.79 -4.18
N PHE A 83 -10.57 1.51 -4.39
CA PHE A 83 -11.94 1.04 -4.44
C PHE A 83 -12.68 1.27 -3.11
N SER A 84 -13.98 1.49 -3.20
CA SER A 84 -14.83 1.60 -2.01
C SER A 84 -15.14 0.20 -1.50
N PHE A 85 -14.40 -0.25 -0.49
CA PHE A 85 -14.61 -1.56 0.11
C PHE A 85 -15.74 -1.54 1.15
N PRO A 86 -16.57 -2.60 1.22
CA PRO A 86 -17.62 -2.71 2.24
C PRO A 86 -17.02 -2.89 3.65
N VAL A 87 -17.79 -2.52 4.69
CA VAL A 87 -17.45 -2.81 6.09
C VAL A 87 -17.29 -4.31 6.30
N GLY A 88 -16.28 -4.72 7.04
CA GLY A 88 -15.82 -6.09 7.26
C GLY A 88 -14.74 -6.56 6.28
N THR A 89 -14.38 -5.75 5.29
CA THR A 89 -13.26 -6.05 4.39
C THR A 89 -11.94 -6.09 5.16
N THR A 90 -11.09 -7.07 4.86
CA THR A 90 -9.69 -7.09 5.32
C THR A 90 -8.74 -7.07 4.13
N LEU A 91 -7.85 -6.08 4.10
CA LEU A 91 -6.68 -6.05 3.21
C LEU A 91 -5.48 -6.60 3.98
N ILE A 92 -4.83 -7.60 3.41
CA ILE A 92 -3.77 -8.39 4.05
C ILE A 92 -2.51 -8.18 3.25
N LYS A 93 -1.40 -7.82 3.89
CA LYS A 93 -0.11 -7.61 3.22
C LYS A 93 1.02 -8.22 4.03
N THR A 94 1.67 -9.24 3.47
CA THR A 94 2.81 -9.92 4.09
C THR A 94 4.11 -9.48 3.42
N PHE A 95 5.05 -8.97 4.21
CA PHE A 95 6.38 -8.56 3.78
C PHE A 95 7.37 -9.70 4.01
N TYR A 96 8.21 -9.97 3.02
CA TYR A 96 9.15 -11.09 3.08
C TYR A 96 10.42 -10.84 2.26
N TYR A 97 11.44 -11.65 2.54
CA TYR A 97 12.66 -11.72 1.74
C TYR A 97 12.90 -13.16 1.31
N PRO A 98 13.04 -13.44 -0.01
CA PRO A 98 13.73 -14.64 -0.46
C PRO A 98 15.10 -14.75 0.20
N HIS A 99 15.53 -15.96 0.55
CA HIS A 99 16.89 -16.15 1.06
C HIS A 99 17.93 -15.85 -0.02
N ASP A 100 17.60 -16.13 -1.29
CA ASP A 100 18.38 -15.80 -2.47
C ASP A 100 17.44 -15.34 -3.58
N PHE A 101 17.51 -14.08 -3.98
CA PHE A 101 16.65 -13.52 -5.03
C PHE A 101 16.87 -14.14 -6.41
N ARG A 102 17.97 -14.88 -6.60
CA ARG A 102 18.28 -15.59 -7.84
C ARG A 102 17.67 -16.99 -7.88
N ASP A 103 17.28 -17.53 -6.71
CA ASP A 103 16.79 -18.89 -6.56
C ASP A 103 15.66 -18.97 -5.53
N PRO A 104 14.39 -18.84 -5.98
CA PRO A 104 13.22 -18.94 -5.11
C PRO A 104 13.08 -20.30 -4.39
N SER A 105 13.72 -21.36 -4.89
CA SER A 105 13.63 -22.70 -4.30
C SER A 105 14.30 -22.78 -2.92
N LYS A 106 15.21 -21.84 -2.60
CA LYS A 106 15.85 -21.73 -1.28
C LYS A 106 14.91 -21.21 -0.19
N GLY A 107 13.66 -20.89 -0.53
CA GLY A 107 12.66 -20.42 0.41
C GLY A 107 12.78 -18.92 0.71
N ARG A 108 12.04 -18.49 1.73
CA ARG A 108 11.90 -17.10 2.12
C ARG A 108 11.68 -16.98 3.63
N ARG A 109 11.99 -15.80 4.16
CA ARG A 109 11.62 -15.37 5.50
C ARG A 109 10.49 -14.34 5.43
N LEU A 110 9.35 -14.66 6.03
CA LEU A 110 8.28 -13.72 6.32
C LEU A 110 8.69 -12.88 7.53
N MET A 111 8.50 -11.57 7.42
CA MET A 111 8.87 -10.61 8.46
C MET A 111 7.64 -10.18 9.25
N GLU A 112 6.65 -9.62 8.55
CA GLU A 112 5.42 -9.12 9.14
C GLU A 112 4.24 -9.30 8.19
N THR A 113 3.04 -9.40 8.76
CA THR A 113 1.78 -9.28 8.05
C THR A 113 1.01 -8.08 8.62
N ARG A 114 0.66 -7.13 7.76
CA ARG A 114 -0.16 -5.97 8.12
C ARG A 114 -1.59 -6.19 7.64
N LEU A 115 -2.54 -5.97 8.54
CA LEU A 115 -3.97 -5.98 8.26
C LEU A 115 -4.50 -4.56 8.26
N LEU A 116 -5.30 -4.22 7.25
CA LEU A 116 -6.25 -3.12 7.32
C LEU A 116 -7.66 -3.73 7.34
N ILE A 117 -8.35 -3.60 8.46
CA ILE A 117 -9.71 -4.10 8.66
C ILE A 117 -10.67 -2.91 8.58
N HIS A 118 -11.67 -2.98 7.71
CA HIS A 118 -12.69 -1.95 7.58
C HIS A 118 -13.78 -2.18 8.61
N GLU A 119 -13.70 -1.53 9.77
CA GLU A 119 -14.71 -1.59 10.82
C GLU A 119 -15.84 -0.57 10.54
N ALA A 120 -16.95 -0.65 11.29
CA ALA A 120 -18.09 0.25 11.12
C ALA A 120 -17.74 1.73 11.36
N ASN A 121 -16.70 2.00 12.15
CA ASN A 121 -16.17 3.34 12.45
C ASN A 121 -14.96 3.75 11.58
N GLY A 122 -14.60 2.94 10.58
CA GLY A 122 -13.51 3.21 9.65
C GLY A 122 -12.44 2.12 9.62
N TRP A 123 -11.33 2.38 8.92
CA TRP A 123 -10.25 1.43 8.82
C TRP A 123 -9.42 1.36 10.10
N LYS A 124 -8.96 0.16 10.45
CA LYS A 124 -8.04 -0.10 11.55
C LYS A 124 -6.83 -0.89 11.08
N ALA A 125 -5.65 -0.44 11.49
CA ALA A 125 -4.38 -1.07 11.15
C ALA A 125 -3.88 -1.96 12.28
N TRP A 126 -3.49 -3.17 11.94
CA TRP A 126 -2.84 -4.13 12.83
C TRP A 126 -1.60 -4.71 12.18
N THR A 127 -0.57 -4.95 12.97
CA THR A 127 0.69 -5.54 12.51
C THR A 127 0.92 -6.83 13.27
N TYR A 128 1.33 -7.87 12.54
CA TYR A 128 1.66 -9.17 13.08
C TYR A 128 3.09 -9.51 12.71
N ILE A 129 3.93 -9.90 13.67
CA ILE A 129 5.32 -10.25 13.44
C ILE A 129 5.48 -11.76 13.42
N TRP A 130 6.10 -12.25 12.35
CA TRP A 130 6.38 -13.68 12.20
C TRP A 130 7.45 -14.12 13.18
N ASN A 131 7.23 -15.26 13.84
CA ASN A 131 8.23 -15.86 14.72
C ASN A 131 9.43 -16.43 13.93
N ALA A 132 10.51 -16.74 14.65
CA ALA A 132 11.74 -17.26 14.06
C ALA A 132 11.52 -18.62 13.40
N GLU A 133 10.61 -19.43 13.95
CA GLU A 133 10.25 -20.76 13.48
C GLU A 133 9.38 -20.73 12.21
N GLN A 134 8.89 -19.55 11.81
CA GLN A 134 7.98 -19.35 10.66
C GLN A 134 6.71 -20.22 10.77
N THR A 135 6.15 -20.35 11.96
CA THR A 135 4.92 -21.13 12.20
C THR A 135 3.68 -20.25 12.38
N ASP A 136 3.85 -19.03 12.89
CA ASP A 136 2.77 -18.04 12.99
C ASP A 136 3.32 -16.62 13.08
N ALA A 137 2.41 -15.65 13.08
CA ALA A 137 2.68 -14.25 13.36
C ALA A 137 1.82 -13.73 14.52
N TYR A 138 2.41 -12.92 15.38
CA TYR A 138 1.80 -12.45 16.62
C TYR A 138 1.56 -10.94 16.57
N LEU A 139 0.42 -10.51 17.10
CA LEU A 139 0.03 -9.11 17.16
C LEU A 139 1.13 -8.28 17.84
N GLU A 140 1.62 -7.26 17.14
CA GLU A 140 2.59 -6.30 17.64
C GLU A 140 2.07 -4.87 17.45
N VAL A 141 2.06 -4.10 18.54
CA VAL A 141 1.51 -2.73 18.59
C VAL A 141 2.62 -1.69 18.77
N ALA A 142 3.68 -2.03 19.50
CA ALA A 142 4.82 -1.17 19.80
C ALA A 142 5.84 -1.07 18.64
N GLY A 143 5.72 -1.93 17.63
CA GLY A 143 6.70 -2.07 16.56
C GLY A 143 7.89 -2.91 17.00
N ASP A 144 8.80 -3.19 16.06
CA ASP A 144 9.93 -4.09 16.30
C ASP A 144 11.09 -3.79 15.35
N LYS A 145 12.24 -4.37 15.67
CA LYS A 145 13.46 -4.31 14.89
C LYS A 145 14.05 -5.71 14.78
N GLN A 146 14.10 -6.25 13.57
CA GLN A 146 14.53 -7.63 13.33
C GLN A 146 15.72 -7.68 12.35
N PRO A 147 16.78 -8.46 12.63
CA PRO A 147 17.85 -8.64 11.66
C PRO A 147 17.34 -9.43 10.46
N VAL A 148 17.69 -8.95 9.26
CA VAL A 148 17.42 -9.64 8.00
C VAL A 148 18.69 -9.78 7.19
N GLN A 149 18.82 -10.92 6.51
CA GLN A 149 19.89 -11.22 5.57
C GLN A 149 19.33 -11.96 4.36
N PHE A 150 19.77 -11.58 3.16
CA PHE A 150 19.46 -12.24 1.90
C PHE A 150 20.57 -12.05 0.88
N VAL A 151 20.53 -12.82 -0.22
CA VAL A 151 21.37 -12.60 -1.39
C VAL A 151 20.58 -11.85 -2.46
N ASP A 152 21.10 -10.70 -2.89
CA ASP A 152 20.46 -9.85 -3.90
C ASP A 152 20.52 -10.44 -5.32
N PRO A 153 19.82 -9.87 -6.31
CA PRO A 153 19.87 -10.36 -7.70
C PRO A 153 21.26 -10.36 -8.34
N LYS A 154 22.20 -9.56 -7.83
CA LYS A 154 23.60 -9.49 -8.28
C LYS A 154 24.51 -10.50 -7.56
N GLY A 155 23.97 -11.28 -6.63
CA GLY A 155 24.69 -12.28 -5.86
C GLY A 155 25.41 -11.76 -4.62
N LYS A 156 25.16 -10.51 -4.22
CA LYS A 156 25.75 -9.91 -3.02
C LYS A 156 24.88 -10.21 -1.80
N THR A 157 25.52 -10.60 -0.69
CA THR A 157 24.86 -10.69 0.61
C THR A 157 24.54 -9.29 1.15
N VAL A 158 23.27 -9.04 1.45
CA VAL A 158 22.76 -7.81 2.07
C VAL A 158 22.27 -8.15 3.47
N SER A 159 22.62 -7.33 4.45
CA SER A 159 22.20 -7.49 5.84
C SER A 159 21.92 -6.13 6.47
N PHE A 160 20.81 -6.01 7.18
CA PHE A 160 20.44 -4.81 7.93
C PHE A 160 19.35 -5.16 8.95
N ASP A 161 18.98 -4.18 9.76
CA ASP A 161 17.86 -4.31 10.68
C ASP A 161 16.56 -3.82 10.03
N TYR A 162 15.64 -4.74 9.76
CA TYR A 162 14.29 -4.46 9.30
C TYR A 162 13.48 -3.77 10.41
N ILE A 163 12.79 -2.69 10.06
CA ILE A 163 12.00 -1.90 11.02
C ILE A 163 10.52 -2.13 10.76
N VAL A 164 9.85 -2.70 11.76
CA VAL A 164 8.40 -2.82 11.81
C VAL A 164 7.84 -1.56 12.49
N PRO A 165 7.03 -0.74 11.80
CA PRO A 165 6.46 0.45 12.39
C PRO A 165 5.43 0.08 13.47
N ASN A 166 5.36 0.90 14.51
CA ASN A 166 4.33 0.79 15.52
C ASN A 166 2.96 1.20 14.98
N GLN A 167 1.90 0.90 15.73
CA GLN A 167 0.53 1.14 15.28
C GLN A 167 0.23 2.64 15.00
N ASN A 168 0.81 3.55 15.78
CA ASN A 168 0.62 4.99 15.58
C ASN A 168 1.33 5.47 14.30
N GLN A 169 2.48 4.89 13.96
CA GLN A 169 3.22 5.20 12.74
C GLN A 169 2.47 4.73 11.48
N CYS A 170 1.58 3.73 11.57
CA CYS A 170 0.72 3.33 10.45
C CYS A 170 -0.15 4.50 9.95
N LYS A 171 -0.68 5.32 10.88
CA LYS A 171 -1.45 6.53 10.54
C LYS A 171 -0.60 7.54 9.79
N GLY A 172 0.71 7.60 10.04
CA GLY A 172 1.64 8.49 9.36
C GLY A 172 1.61 8.34 7.83
N CYS A 173 1.40 7.12 7.30
CA CYS A 173 1.27 6.91 5.85
C CYS A 173 -0.19 6.80 5.37
N HIS A 174 -1.06 6.22 6.20
CA HIS A 174 -2.44 5.90 5.82
C HIS A 174 -3.45 7.01 6.15
N ASN A 175 -3.01 8.25 6.40
CA ASN A 175 -3.88 9.37 6.73
C ASN A 175 -4.29 10.17 5.47
N THR A 176 -5.60 10.35 5.29
CA THR A 176 -6.18 11.37 4.40
C THR A 176 -7.23 12.14 5.19
N TYR A 177 -7.02 13.44 5.41
CA TYR A 177 -7.93 14.30 6.20
C TYR A 177 -8.26 13.73 7.59
N GLU A 178 -7.24 13.23 8.30
CA GLU A 178 -7.33 12.57 9.60
C GLU A 178 -8.12 11.24 9.59
N VAL A 179 -8.40 10.69 8.41
CA VAL A 179 -9.07 9.40 8.22
C VAL A 179 -8.07 8.35 7.73
N LEU A 180 -8.08 7.17 8.36
CA LEU A 180 -7.27 6.04 7.92
C LEU A 180 -7.83 5.49 6.59
N THR A 181 -6.98 5.42 5.57
CA THR A 181 -7.36 5.03 4.20
C THR A 181 -6.35 4.03 3.61
N PRO A 182 -6.78 3.01 2.85
CA PRO A 182 -5.84 2.10 2.21
C PRO A 182 -4.98 2.78 1.14
N ILE A 183 -3.85 2.15 0.80
CA ILE A 183 -2.93 2.60 -0.26
C ILE A 183 -2.73 1.46 -1.24
N GLY A 184 -2.98 1.71 -2.52
CA GLY A 184 -2.67 0.78 -3.61
C GLY A 184 -3.86 0.13 -4.32
N PRO A 185 -4.89 -0.44 -3.66
CA PRO A 185 -5.91 -1.22 -4.34
C PRO A 185 -6.96 -0.34 -5.04
N GLY A 186 -6.55 0.31 -6.12
CA GLY A 186 -7.37 1.12 -7.01
C GLY A 186 -7.23 0.68 -8.48
N ALA A 187 -8.12 1.18 -9.34
CA ALA A 187 -8.27 0.75 -10.73
C ALA A 187 -6.94 0.67 -11.48
N ARG A 188 -6.15 1.75 -11.44
CA ARG A 188 -4.87 1.86 -12.15
C ARG A 188 -3.91 0.72 -11.83
N GLN A 189 -3.79 0.39 -10.54
CA GLN A 189 -2.80 -0.58 -10.08
C GLN A 189 -3.25 -2.03 -10.27
N LEU A 190 -4.57 -2.27 -10.30
CA LEU A 190 -5.14 -3.59 -10.52
C LEU A 190 -5.45 -3.87 -12.00
N ASN A 191 -5.42 -2.89 -12.89
CA ASN A 191 -5.55 -3.12 -14.33
C ASN A 191 -4.26 -3.72 -14.90
N GLY A 192 -4.04 -5.00 -14.65
CA GLY A 192 -2.89 -5.78 -15.08
C GLY A 192 -3.14 -7.24 -14.79
N ASP A 193 -2.29 -8.10 -15.34
CA ASP A 193 -2.47 -9.54 -15.22
C ASP A 193 -1.89 -10.08 -13.92
N PHE A 194 -2.52 -11.12 -13.38
CA PHE A 194 -2.04 -11.91 -12.26
C PHE A 194 -2.14 -13.41 -12.60
N ALA A 195 -1.20 -14.20 -12.09
CA ALA A 195 -1.17 -15.65 -12.31
C ALA A 195 -2.07 -16.36 -11.27
N TYR A 196 -3.36 -16.46 -11.57
CA TYR A 196 -4.31 -17.22 -10.75
C TYR A 196 -4.16 -18.72 -11.00
N ALA A 197 -4.76 -19.55 -10.13
CA ALA A 197 -4.68 -21.01 -10.22
C ALA A 197 -5.20 -21.59 -11.56
N ARG A 198 -6.14 -20.90 -12.22
CA ARG A 198 -6.71 -21.30 -13.53
C ARG A 198 -5.96 -20.69 -14.73
N GLY A 199 -4.89 -19.93 -14.49
CA GLY A 199 -4.12 -19.25 -15.52
C GLY A 199 -4.00 -17.75 -15.28
N LYS A 200 -3.30 -17.10 -16.20
CA LYS A 200 -3.06 -15.66 -16.19
C LYS A 200 -4.32 -14.90 -16.61
N GLU A 201 -4.77 -13.96 -15.80
CA GLU A 201 -5.97 -13.15 -16.05
C GLU A 201 -5.78 -11.72 -15.54
N ASN A 202 -6.41 -10.74 -16.20
CA ASN A 202 -6.49 -9.37 -15.70
C ASN A 202 -7.24 -9.32 -14.36
N GLN A 203 -6.66 -8.67 -13.35
CA GLN A 203 -7.19 -8.72 -11.98
C GLN A 203 -8.56 -8.02 -11.84
N LEU A 204 -8.82 -6.93 -12.58
CA LEU A 204 -10.14 -6.29 -12.57
C LEU A 204 -11.20 -7.23 -13.14
N GLN A 205 -10.88 -7.89 -14.26
CA GLN A 205 -11.77 -8.86 -14.88
C GLN A 205 -12.03 -10.05 -13.95
N HIS A 206 -10.98 -10.52 -13.28
CA HIS A 206 -11.06 -11.59 -12.28
C HIS A 206 -12.00 -11.20 -11.12
N TRP A 207 -11.81 -10.00 -10.55
CA TRP A 207 -12.63 -9.51 -9.43
C TRP A 207 -14.09 -9.32 -9.83
N ILE A 208 -14.39 -8.88 -11.05
CA ILE A 208 -15.77 -8.81 -11.57
C ILE A 208 -16.39 -10.21 -11.64
N LYS A 209 -15.69 -11.18 -12.26
CA LYS A 209 -16.17 -12.57 -12.41
C LYS A 209 -16.35 -13.28 -11.08
N ALA A 210 -15.46 -13.03 -10.12
CA ALA A 210 -15.55 -13.55 -8.76
C ALA A 210 -16.61 -12.84 -7.91
N GLY A 211 -17.28 -11.81 -8.44
CA GLY A 211 -18.30 -11.06 -7.72
C GLY A 211 -17.74 -10.15 -6.62
N LEU A 212 -16.46 -9.78 -6.69
CA LEU A 212 -15.76 -8.93 -5.71
C LEU A 212 -15.79 -7.44 -6.07
N LEU A 213 -16.03 -7.08 -7.34
CA LEU A 213 -16.04 -5.70 -7.83
C LEU A 213 -17.32 -5.42 -8.64
N SER A 214 -17.92 -4.26 -8.45
CA SER A 214 -19.04 -3.73 -9.23
C SER A 214 -18.75 -2.32 -9.76
N GLY A 215 -19.56 -1.85 -10.72
CA GLY A 215 -19.44 -0.49 -11.27
C GLY A 215 -18.39 -0.32 -12.38
N LEU A 216 -17.89 -1.43 -12.93
CA LEU A 216 -17.03 -1.45 -14.11
C LEU A 216 -17.53 -2.52 -15.08
N ASP A 217 -18.11 -2.10 -16.20
CA ASP A 217 -18.69 -3.02 -17.19
C ASP A 217 -17.68 -3.45 -18.26
N ASP A 218 -16.66 -2.63 -18.51
CA ASP A 218 -15.62 -2.88 -19.51
C ASP A 218 -14.23 -2.51 -18.98
N VAL A 219 -13.43 -3.54 -18.72
CA VAL A 219 -12.05 -3.41 -18.19
C VAL A 219 -11.12 -2.66 -19.14
N SER A 220 -11.40 -2.67 -20.46
CA SER A 220 -10.57 -1.95 -21.44
C SER A 220 -10.63 -0.43 -21.26
N ARG A 221 -11.69 0.09 -20.61
CA ARG A 221 -11.86 1.50 -20.29
C ARG A 221 -11.24 1.91 -18.95
N ALA A 222 -10.83 0.95 -18.13
CA ALA A 222 -10.20 1.24 -16.85
C ALA A 222 -8.78 1.80 -17.07
N PRO A 223 -8.34 2.81 -16.30
CA PRO A 223 -6.99 3.32 -16.44
C PRO A 223 -5.98 2.25 -15.98
N LYS A 224 -4.76 2.31 -16.52
CA LYS A 224 -3.67 1.35 -16.22
C LYS A 224 -2.41 2.09 -15.79
N ALA A 225 -1.89 1.73 -14.62
CA ALA A 225 -0.57 2.18 -14.19
C ALA A 225 0.51 1.41 -14.98
N PRO A 226 1.52 2.09 -15.53
CA PRO A 226 2.68 1.42 -16.08
C PRO A 226 3.45 0.71 -14.95
N VAL A 227 4.21 -0.31 -15.33
CA VAL A 227 5.15 -1.01 -14.46
C VAL A 227 6.45 -0.21 -14.47
N TRP A 228 6.81 0.38 -13.34
CA TRP A 228 7.87 1.40 -13.27
C TRP A 228 9.22 0.95 -13.86
N ASN A 229 9.58 -0.32 -13.68
CA ASN A 229 10.80 -0.95 -14.16
C ASN A 229 10.67 -1.68 -15.50
N ASP A 230 9.53 -1.55 -16.20
CA ASP A 230 9.34 -2.06 -17.55
C ASP A 230 9.19 -0.90 -18.54
N PRO A 231 10.24 -0.57 -19.32
CA PRO A 231 10.18 0.49 -20.34
C PRO A 231 9.09 0.31 -21.40
N GLN A 232 8.61 -0.92 -21.64
CA GLN A 232 7.54 -1.18 -22.62
C GLN A 232 6.15 -0.89 -22.07
N SER A 233 6.01 -0.72 -20.76
CA SER A 233 4.72 -0.51 -20.10
C SER A 233 4.22 0.94 -20.14
N GLY A 234 5.07 1.90 -20.53
CA GLY A 234 4.71 3.31 -20.64
C GLY A 234 5.90 4.27 -20.81
N THR A 235 5.59 5.54 -21.07
CA THR A 235 6.62 6.60 -21.23
C THR A 235 7.47 6.75 -19.96
N LEU A 236 8.67 7.33 -20.12
CA LEU A 236 9.56 7.64 -19.01
C LEU A 236 8.85 8.46 -17.90
N GLU A 237 8.16 9.53 -18.28
CA GLU A 237 7.38 10.34 -17.33
C GLU A 237 6.28 9.51 -16.66
N ALA A 238 5.50 8.75 -17.42
CA ALA A 238 4.41 7.97 -16.84
C ALA A 238 4.92 6.95 -15.81
N ARG A 239 6.06 6.31 -16.07
CA ARG A 239 6.72 5.38 -15.14
C ARG A 239 7.26 6.10 -13.91
N ALA A 240 8.01 7.19 -14.10
CA ALA A 240 8.59 7.97 -13.00
C ALA A 240 7.52 8.55 -12.08
N ARG A 241 6.48 9.16 -12.67
CA ARG A 241 5.35 9.70 -11.91
C ARG A 241 4.52 8.63 -11.24
N THR A 242 4.34 7.46 -11.84
CA THR A 242 3.67 6.32 -11.17
C THR A 242 4.49 5.77 -10.00
N TRP A 243 5.81 5.78 -10.11
CA TRP A 243 6.69 5.44 -8.99
C TRP A 243 6.56 6.45 -7.85
N LEU A 244 6.57 7.76 -8.15
CA LEU A 244 6.33 8.82 -7.15
C LEU A 244 4.91 8.75 -6.54
N ASP A 245 3.91 8.43 -7.35
CA ASP A 245 2.51 8.28 -6.92
C ASP A 245 2.38 7.23 -5.81
N ILE A 246 2.87 6.01 -6.04
CA ILE A 246 2.72 4.94 -5.04
C ILE A 246 3.65 5.12 -3.83
N ASN A 247 4.84 5.71 -4.01
CA ASN A 247 5.85 5.81 -2.95
C ASN A 247 5.72 7.10 -2.12
N CYS A 248 5.13 8.17 -2.66
CA CYS A 248 5.17 9.50 -2.05
C CYS A 248 3.81 10.20 -1.99
N ALA A 249 2.92 9.99 -2.97
CA ALA A 249 1.71 10.80 -3.09
C ALA A 249 0.63 10.52 -2.02
N HIS A 250 0.76 9.45 -1.25
CA HIS A 250 -0.09 9.25 -0.07
C HIS A 250 0.17 10.31 1.01
N CYS A 251 1.42 10.81 1.12
CA CYS A 251 1.76 11.96 1.97
C CYS A 251 1.67 13.29 1.21
N HIS A 252 2.19 13.31 -0.03
CA HIS A 252 2.28 14.49 -0.89
C HIS A 252 1.03 14.65 -1.75
N LYS A 253 -0.08 14.98 -1.09
CA LYS A 253 -1.39 15.28 -1.70
C LYS A 253 -2.21 16.23 -0.83
N PRO A 254 -3.27 16.86 -1.36
CA PRO A 254 -4.27 17.51 -0.54
C PRO A 254 -4.81 16.57 0.55
N GLY A 255 -4.83 17.06 1.80
CA GLY A 255 -5.25 16.27 2.97
C GLY A 255 -4.28 15.19 3.43
N GLY A 256 -3.14 15.00 2.75
CA GLY A 256 -2.08 14.10 3.20
C GLY A 256 -1.17 14.75 4.26
N PRO A 257 -0.41 13.93 5.01
CA PRO A 257 0.53 14.40 6.04
C PRO A 257 1.51 15.50 5.60
N ALA A 258 1.96 15.46 4.34
CA ALA A 258 2.91 16.44 3.80
C ALA A 258 2.21 17.56 3.01
N SER A 259 0.88 17.71 3.12
CA SER A 259 0.09 18.67 2.33
C SER A 259 0.56 20.12 2.48
N THR A 260 1.02 20.51 3.66
CA THR A 260 1.54 21.86 3.96
C THR A 260 2.82 22.21 3.20
N SER A 261 3.54 21.21 2.66
CA SER A 261 4.71 21.44 1.80
C SER A 261 4.33 22.07 0.45
N GLY A 262 3.07 21.93 0.03
CA GLY A 262 2.59 22.32 -1.30
C GLY A 262 3.15 21.47 -2.44
N LEU A 263 3.91 20.41 -2.15
CA LEU A 263 4.40 19.44 -3.14
C LEU A 263 3.40 18.30 -3.26
N PHE A 264 2.79 18.15 -4.43
CA PHE A 264 1.80 17.13 -4.74
C PHE A 264 2.30 16.20 -5.84
N LEU A 265 2.41 14.91 -5.49
CA LEU A 265 3.06 13.89 -6.32
C LEU A 265 2.06 12.88 -6.90
N GLN A 266 0.75 13.15 -6.77
CA GLN A 266 -0.28 12.32 -7.37
C GLN A 266 -0.13 12.29 -8.90
N ILE A 267 -0.45 11.15 -9.50
CA ILE A 267 -0.41 11.03 -10.97
C ILE A 267 -1.35 12.03 -11.68
N ALA A 268 -2.44 12.41 -11.01
CA ALA A 268 -3.48 13.26 -11.55
C ALA A 268 -3.09 14.75 -11.55
N GLU A 269 -2.11 15.16 -10.73
CA GLU A 269 -1.66 16.56 -10.67
C GLU A 269 -1.07 17.00 -12.02
N LYS A 270 -1.46 18.17 -12.51
CA LYS A 270 -1.00 18.71 -13.80
C LYS A 270 -0.34 20.07 -13.66
N ASP A 271 -0.52 20.77 -12.54
CA ASP A 271 0.14 22.04 -12.25
C ASP A 271 1.64 21.81 -12.01
N PRO A 272 2.53 22.34 -12.87
CA PRO A 272 3.98 22.15 -12.73
C PRO A 272 4.52 22.63 -11.39
N THR A 273 4.00 23.75 -10.87
CA THR A 273 4.46 24.30 -9.59
C THR A 273 4.09 23.36 -8.46
N LYS A 274 2.85 22.85 -8.43
CA LYS A 274 2.43 21.88 -7.40
C LYS A 274 3.17 20.55 -7.51
N MET A 275 3.57 20.14 -8.71
CA MET A 275 4.45 18.98 -8.90
C MET A 275 5.90 19.21 -8.42
N GLY A 276 6.26 20.45 -8.07
CA GLY A 276 7.58 20.81 -7.56
C GLY A 276 8.49 21.50 -8.58
N VAL A 277 8.06 21.70 -9.82
CA VAL A 277 8.89 22.31 -10.88
C VAL A 277 9.18 23.76 -10.54
N MET A 278 10.46 24.07 -10.32
CA MET A 278 10.94 25.39 -9.89
C MET A 278 10.21 25.95 -8.67
N LYS A 279 9.63 25.06 -7.85
CA LYS A 279 8.93 25.43 -6.62
C LYS A 279 9.93 25.47 -5.47
N THR A 280 9.94 26.56 -4.72
CA THR A 280 10.77 26.67 -3.53
C THR A 280 10.24 25.77 -2.39
N PRO A 281 11.12 25.18 -1.56
CA PRO A 281 10.69 24.35 -0.45
C PRO A 281 10.02 25.21 0.63
N VAL A 282 8.87 24.76 1.11
CA VAL A 282 8.15 25.43 2.22
C VAL A 282 8.49 24.76 3.56
N ALA A 283 8.52 23.42 3.59
CA ALA A 283 8.61 22.62 4.81
C ALA A 283 9.73 21.56 4.74
N ALA A 284 10.83 21.83 4.04
CA ALA A 284 11.90 20.85 3.87
C ALA A 284 12.97 20.89 4.97
N GLY A 285 13.17 22.04 5.65
CA GLY A 285 14.17 22.21 6.71
C GLY A 285 15.56 21.74 6.28
N ARG A 286 16.24 20.95 7.12
CA ARG A 286 17.53 20.31 6.78
C ARG A 286 17.48 19.46 5.50
N GLY A 287 16.30 18.96 5.14
CA GLY A 287 16.08 18.19 3.91
C GLY A 287 16.19 18.99 2.62
N ALA A 288 16.23 20.33 2.67
CA ALA A 288 16.56 21.15 1.49
C ALA A 288 18.06 21.24 1.21
N ALA A 289 18.92 20.95 2.21
CA ALA A 289 20.34 21.31 2.17
C ALA A 289 20.54 22.76 1.69
N ASN A 290 21.36 22.97 0.66
CA ASN A 290 21.59 24.28 0.02
C ASN A 290 20.88 24.39 -1.34
N LEU A 291 19.91 23.52 -1.63
CA LEU A 291 19.18 23.50 -2.90
C LEU A 291 17.97 24.44 -2.84
N LEU A 292 17.62 25.04 -3.97
CA LEU A 292 16.62 26.10 -4.05
C LEU A 292 15.21 25.60 -4.41
N TYR A 293 15.10 24.48 -5.11
CA TYR A 293 13.84 24.04 -5.72
C TYR A 293 13.58 22.54 -5.54
N ASP A 294 12.31 22.18 -5.41
CA ASP A 294 11.85 20.79 -5.27
C ASP A 294 12.30 19.94 -6.48
N ILE A 295 12.06 20.44 -7.70
CA ILE A 295 12.52 19.88 -8.98
C ILE A 295 13.07 21.00 -9.87
N VAL A 296 14.30 20.82 -10.38
CA VAL A 296 14.92 21.68 -11.39
C VAL A 296 14.98 20.90 -12.71
N PRO A 297 14.18 21.28 -13.74
CA PRO A 297 14.22 20.64 -15.05
C PRO A 297 15.63 20.54 -15.62
N GLY A 298 16.02 19.37 -16.14
CA GLY A 298 17.35 19.13 -16.69
C GLY A 298 18.46 18.88 -15.65
N HIS A 299 18.23 19.24 -14.37
CA HIS A 299 19.26 19.24 -13.32
C HIS A 299 18.81 18.41 -12.09
N PRO A 300 18.81 17.06 -12.18
CA PRO A 300 18.41 16.20 -11.08
C PRO A 300 19.28 16.35 -9.83
N ASP A 301 20.57 16.68 -9.99
CA ASP A 301 21.52 16.95 -8.92
C ASP A 301 21.22 18.24 -8.15
N GLN A 302 20.48 19.17 -8.75
CA GLN A 302 20.04 20.42 -8.13
C GLN A 302 18.61 20.34 -7.55
N SER A 303 17.98 19.16 -7.63
CA SER A 303 16.59 18.95 -7.21
C SER A 303 16.51 18.38 -5.79
N ILE A 304 15.80 19.07 -4.89
CA ILE A 304 15.61 18.61 -3.49
C ILE A 304 14.98 17.21 -3.45
N LEU A 305 14.04 16.92 -4.34
CA LEU A 305 13.39 15.61 -4.42
C LEU A 305 14.41 14.46 -4.52
N VAL A 306 15.35 14.56 -5.46
CA VAL A 306 16.39 13.55 -5.69
C VAL A 306 17.36 13.47 -4.51
N TYR A 307 17.79 14.61 -3.98
CA TYR A 307 18.67 14.68 -2.81
C TYR A 307 18.08 13.92 -1.60
N ARG A 308 16.80 14.15 -1.30
CA ARG A 308 16.11 13.48 -0.19
C ARG A 308 15.91 11.99 -0.42
N MET A 309 15.68 11.57 -1.66
CA MET A 309 15.56 10.15 -2.01
C MET A 309 16.89 9.40 -1.86
N LEU A 310 18.03 10.06 -2.10
CA LEU A 310 19.36 9.47 -1.98
C LEU A 310 19.84 9.33 -0.52
N SER A 311 19.40 10.21 0.38
CA SER A 311 19.86 10.25 1.77
C SER A 311 19.23 9.16 2.62
N THR A 312 19.99 8.54 3.52
CA THR A 312 19.51 7.65 4.59
C THR A 312 19.53 8.31 5.97
N ASP A 313 19.83 9.61 6.05
CA ASP A 313 19.77 10.39 7.30
C ASP A 313 18.30 10.61 7.69
N PRO A 314 17.84 10.20 8.88
CA PRO A 314 16.44 10.34 9.30
C PRO A 314 15.87 11.76 9.22
N GLY A 315 16.70 12.80 9.30
CA GLY A 315 16.28 14.21 9.17
C GLY A 315 16.17 14.73 7.74
N ILE A 316 16.57 13.93 6.73
CA ILE A 316 16.62 14.32 5.32
C ILE A 316 15.85 13.31 4.45
N MET A 317 15.98 12.03 4.76
CA MET A 317 15.57 10.92 3.93
C MET A 317 14.06 10.94 3.60
N MET A 318 13.71 10.54 2.39
CA MET A 318 12.32 10.31 1.98
C MET A 318 12.14 8.97 1.25
N PRO A 319 11.13 8.15 1.59
CA PRO A 319 10.15 8.31 2.68
C PRO A 319 10.78 8.27 4.09
N GLU A 320 10.12 8.91 5.07
CA GLU A 320 10.62 9.09 6.45
C GLU A 320 10.49 7.83 7.32
N LEU A 321 9.59 6.92 6.97
CA LEU A 321 9.26 5.74 7.77
C LEU A 321 9.63 4.44 7.06
N SER A 322 10.02 3.45 7.87
CA SER A 322 10.23 2.05 7.43
C SER A 322 11.18 1.91 6.23
N ARG A 323 12.27 2.68 6.23
CA ARG A 323 13.32 2.65 5.20
C ARG A 323 14.72 2.71 5.82
N LYS A 324 15.59 1.82 5.35
CA LYS A 324 17.03 1.74 5.65
C LYS A 324 17.89 1.74 4.39
N LEU A 325 17.33 1.32 3.27
CA LEU A 325 18.03 1.21 2.00
C LEU A 325 17.56 2.27 1.01
N THR A 326 18.42 2.55 0.05
CA THR A 326 18.14 3.44 -1.06
C THR A 326 17.65 2.61 -2.25
N HIS A 327 16.51 3.00 -2.84
CA HIS A 327 15.97 2.35 -4.03
C HIS A 327 16.66 2.89 -5.29
N HIS A 328 17.83 2.33 -5.61
CA HIS A 328 18.71 2.90 -6.63
C HIS A 328 18.04 2.96 -8.01
N GLU A 329 17.30 1.93 -8.38
CA GLU A 329 16.62 1.81 -9.67
C GLU A 329 15.46 2.82 -9.78
N GLY A 330 14.65 2.95 -8.73
CA GLY A 330 13.57 3.96 -8.70
C GLY A 330 14.09 5.39 -8.71
N ILE A 331 15.22 5.64 -8.05
CA ILE A 331 15.88 6.96 -8.07
C ILE A 331 16.44 7.25 -9.46
N ALA A 332 17.11 6.29 -10.08
CA ALA A 332 17.64 6.44 -11.44
C ALA A 332 16.51 6.78 -12.42
N LEU A 333 15.34 6.15 -12.29
CA LEU A 333 14.15 6.46 -13.09
C LEU A 333 13.70 7.92 -12.92
N VAL A 334 13.64 8.41 -11.67
CA VAL A 334 13.24 9.81 -11.39
C VAL A 334 14.31 10.79 -11.86
N GLN A 335 15.59 10.48 -11.68
CA GLN A 335 16.70 11.30 -12.17
C GLN A 335 16.68 11.42 -13.70
N GLU A 336 16.45 10.30 -14.40
CA GLU A 336 16.35 10.29 -15.86
C GLU A 336 15.16 11.13 -16.33
N TRP A 337 14.01 10.99 -15.68
CA TRP A 337 12.83 11.81 -15.97
C TRP A 337 13.13 13.32 -15.81
N ILE A 338 13.67 13.74 -14.66
CA ILE A 338 14.01 15.14 -14.40
C ILE A 338 15.03 15.67 -15.43
N LYS A 339 16.06 14.88 -15.74
CA LYS A 339 17.08 15.23 -16.75
C LYS A 339 16.48 15.44 -18.16
N LYS A 340 15.35 14.80 -18.47
CA LYS A 340 14.65 14.91 -19.76
C LYS A 340 13.53 15.96 -19.77
N MET A 341 13.23 16.58 -18.62
CA MET A 341 12.31 17.72 -18.58
C MET A 341 12.90 18.89 -19.38
N LYS A 342 12.01 19.66 -20.01
CA LYS A 342 12.36 20.85 -20.79
C LYS A 342 11.95 22.10 -20.06
#